data_AF-A0A7X0HSX3-F1
#
_entry.id   AF-A0A7X0HSX3-F1
#
_cell.length_a   1.000
_cell.length_b   1.000
_cell.length_c   1.000
_cell.angle_alpha   90.00
_cell.angle_beta   90.00
_cell.angle_gamma   90.00
#
_symmetry.space_group_name_H-M   'P 1'
#
loop_
_entity.id
_entity.type
_entity.pdbx_description
1 polymer ?
#
loop_
_entity_poly.entity_id
_entity_poly.type
_entity_poly.pdbx_seq_one_letter_code
_entity_poly.pdbx_strand_id
1 'polypeptide(L)'
;MNAVKDFYDTTVQLIQLLENQQIKRDEKIEQIENLLAHREGLMEEIKPPFSQEEQKFGILLPELNQKLLKLLEQEKSVIQQDMILLKKQKENNKKYTNPYESLITVEGGFYDKRK
;
A
#
# COMPACT_ATOMS: atom_id res chain seq x y z
N MET A 1 1.26 14.47 -28.14
CA MET A 1 1.41 13.94 -26.77
C MET A 1 2.89 13.94 -26.46
N ASN A 2 3.27 14.42 -25.28
CA ASN A 2 4.67 14.53 -24.88
C ASN A 2 4.84 13.55 -23.73
N ALA A 3 5.31 12.34 -24.04
CA ALA A 3 5.35 11.23 -23.09
C ALA A 3 6.15 11.57 -21.82
N VAL A 4 7.22 12.37 -21.95
CA VAL A 4 8.04 12.79 -20.80
C VAL A 4 7.28 13.77 -19.91
N LYS A 5 6.53 14.71 -20.51
CA LYS A 5 5.68 15.63 -19.77
C LYS A 5 4.53 14.89 -19.08
N ASP A 6 3.85 14.00 -19.79
CA ASP A 6 2.73 13.23 -19.25
C ASP A 6 3.20 12.33 -18.09
N PHE A 7 4.42 11.78 -18.18
CA PHE A 7 5.06 11.02 -17.10
C PHE A 7 5.42 11.90 -15.90
N TYR A 8 5.90 13.12 -16.14
CA TYR A 8 6.15 14.12 -15.10
C TYR A 8 4.86 14.50 -14.38
N ASP A 9 3.81 14.83 -15.12
CA ASP A 9 2.51 15.23 -14.59
C ASP A 9 1.90 14.10 -13.75
N THR A 10 1.98 12.86 -14.23
CA THR A 10 1.53 11.66 -13.49
C THR A 10 2.34 11.46 -12.20
N THR A 11 3.65 11.71 -12.23
CA THR A 11 4.52 11.62 -11.05
C THR A 11 4.15 12.67 -10.00
N VAL A 12 3.84 13.90 -10.42
CA VAL A 12 3.38 14.97 -9.52
C VAL A 12 2.01 14.63 -8.92
N GLN A 13 1.07 14.12 -9.72
CA GLN A 13 -0.24 13.69 -9.25
C GLN A 13 -0.14 12.58 -8.20
N LEU A 14 0.72 11.57 -8.41
CA LEU A 14 0.98 10.53 -7.41
C LEU A 14 1.50 11.10 -6.09
N ILE A 15 2.44 12.05 -6.14
CA ILE A 15 2.97 12.70 -4.93
C ILE A 15 1.85 13.45 -4.19
N GLN A 16 1.04 14.22 -4.90
CA GLN A 16 -0.09 14.95 -4.30
C GLN A 16 -1.12 14.00 -3.67
N LEU A 17 -1.43 12.90 -4.36
CA LEU A 17 -2.33 11.86 -3.87
C LEU A 17 -1.79 11.22 -2.59
N LEU A 18 -0.50 10.88 -2.55
CA LEU A 18 0.14 10.27 -1.38
C LEU A 18 0.20 11.23 -0.18
N GLU A 19 0.44 12.52 -0.42
CA GLU A 19 0.46 13.55 0.61
C GLU A 19 -0.94 13.91 1.14
N ASN A 20 -2.00 13.62 0.37
CA ASN A 20 -3.37 13.88 0.76
C ASN A 20 -3.87 12.86 1.80
N GLN A 21 -4.18 13.34 2.99
CA GLN A 21 -4.69 12.55 4.12
C GLN A 21 -6.23 12.50 4.19
N GLN A 22 -6.94 13.26 3.36
CA GLN A 22 -8.41 13.38 3.42
C GLN A 22 -9.13 12.29 2.61
N ILE A 23 -8.42 11.56 1.75
CA ILE A 23 -9.01 10.53 0.89
C ILE A 23 -9.16 9.24 1.68
N LYS A 24 -10.28 8.54 1.46
CA LYS A 24 -10.50 7.23 2.08
C LYS A 24 -9.45 6.25 1.61
N ARG A 25 -8.98 5.40 2.51
CA ARG A 25 -7.89 4.45 2.26
C ARG A 25 -8.08 3.62 0.99
N ASP A 26 -9.23 2.95 0.84
CA ASP A 26 -9.45 2.03 -0.28
C ASP A 26 -9.46 2.79 -1.62
N GLU A 27 -10.11 3.94 -1.65
CA GLU A 27 -10.14 4.85 -2.81
C GLU A 27 -8.75 5.39 -3.13
N LYS A 28 -7.96 5.74 -2.11
CA LYS A 28 -6.57 6.20 -2.28
C LYS A 28 -5.71 5.11 -2.90
N ILE A 29 -5.83 3.87 -2.44
CA ILE A 29 -5.07 2.72 -2.97
C ILE A 29 -5.43 2.48 -4.44
N GLU A 30 -6.71 2.45 -4.78
CA GLU A 30 -7.16 2.25 -6.16
C GLU A 30 -6.66 3.35 -7.10
N GLN A 31 -6.69 4.62 -6.66
CA GLN A 31 -6.15 5.74 -7.43
C GLN A 31 -4.62 5.63 -7.60
N ILE A 32 -3.88 5.22 -6.56
CA ILE A 32 -2.43 5.00 -6.64
C ILE A 32 -2.12 3.90 -7.66
N GLU A 33 -2.83 2.78 -7.62
CA GLU A 33 -2.61 1.65 -8.54
C GLU A 33 -2.87 2.07 -10.00
N ASN A 34 -3.97 2.77 -10.25
CA ASN A 34 -4.31 3.29 -11.59
C ASN A 34 -3.25 4.24 -12.12
N LEU A 35 -2.79 5.19 -11.30
CA LEU A 35 -1.74 6.14 -11.69
C LEU A 35 -0.38 5.46 -11.90
N LEU A 36 -0.04 4.45 -11.11
CA LEU A 36 1.19 3.66 -11.29
C LEU A 36 1.15 2.88 -12.61
N ALA A 37 0.03 2.22 -12.93
CA ALA A 37 -0.13 1.51 -14.19
C ALA A 37 -0.07 2.46 -15.40
N HIS A 38 -0.71 3.62 -15.30
CA HIS A 38 -0.62 4.65 -16.35
C HIS A 38 0.82 5.13 -16.54
N ARG A 39 1.53 5.39 -15.43
CA ARG A 39 2.93 5.82 -15.42
C ARG A 39 3.86 4.77 -16.04
N GLU A 40 3.62 3.48 -15.80
CA GLU A 40 4.37 2.38 -16.40
C GLU A 40 4.19 2.34 -17.92
N GLY A 41 2.95 2.47 -18.42
CA GLY A 41 2.69 2.57 -19.85
C GLY A 41 3.42 3.73 -20.52
N LEU A 42 3.46 4.90 -19.87
CA LEU A 42 4.19 6.06 -20.37
C LEU A 42 5.71 5.84 -20.44
N MET A 43 6.29 5.01 -19.56
CA MET A 43 7.73 4.70 -19.62
C MET A 43 8.12 3.99 -20.92
N GLU A 44 7.24 3.17 -21.49
CA GLU A 44 7.50 2.47 -22.76
C GLU A 44 7.50 3.40 -23.97
N GLU A 45 6.84 4.55 -23.85
CA GLU A 45 6.72 5.56 -24.90
C GLU A 45 7.86 6.60 -24.87
N ILE A 46 8.58 6.71 -23.73
CA ILE A 46 9.73 7.63 -23.59
C ILE A 46 10.92 7.08 -24.38
N LYS A 47 11.07 7.54 -25.62
CA LYS A 47 12.17 7.17 -26.52
C LYS A 47 12.82 8.41 -27.15
N PRO A 48 14.13 8.40 -27.39
CA PRO A 48 14.80 9.49 -28.09
C PRO A 48 14.37 9.56 -29.57
N PRO A 49 14.48 10.73 -30.22
CA PRO A 49 15.11 11.97 -29.76
C PRO A 49 14.18 12.86 -28.91
N PHE A 50 14.74 13.47 -27.86
CA PHE A 50 14.00 14.37 -26.96
C PHE A 50 14.09 15.83 -27.38
N SER A 51 12.97 16.54 -27.30
CA SER A 51 12.87 17.99 -27.46
C SER A 51 13.49 18.76 -26.28
N GLN A 52 13.76 20.06 -26.46
CA GLN A 52 14.29 20.90 -25.39
C GLN A 52 13.36 21.00 -24.17
N GLU A 53 12.04 20.92 -24.38
CA GLU A 53 11.07 20.93 -23.28
C GLU A 53 11.13 19.62 -22.49
N GLU A 54 11.22 18.48 -23.17
CA GLU A 54 11.36 17.17 -22.54
C GLU A 54 12.64 17.06 -21.72
N GLN A 55 13.74 17.67 -22.17
CA GLN A 55 14.97 17.71 -21.40
C GLN A 55 14.82 18.47 -20.08
N LYS A 56 14.02 19.54 -20.04
CA LYS A 56 13.75 20.28 -18.79
C LYS A 56 12.99 19.40 -17.79
N PHE A 57 11.96 18.68 -18.23
CA PHE A 57 11.24 17.74 -17.37
C PHE A 57 12.14 16.57 -16.93
N GLY A 58 12.97 16.06 -17.84
CA GLY A 58 13.96 15.02 -17.58
C GLY A 58 14.96 15.36 -16.47
N ILE A 59 15.32 16.64 -16.30
CA ILE A 59 16.21 17.09 -15.22
C ILE A 59 15.52 17.07 -13.85
N LEU A 60 14.22 17.36 -13.80
CA LEU A 60 13.44 17.41 -12.55
C LEU A 60 12.93 16.03 -12.10
N LEU A 61 12.73 15.11 -13.05
CA LEU A 61 12.18 13.77 -12.81
C LEU A 61 12.94 12.92 -11.77
N PRO A 62 14.28 12.89 -11.73
CA PRO A 62 15.01 12.10 -10.74
C PRO A 62 14.70 12.48 -9.29
N GLU A 63 14.63 13.78 -9.00
CA GLU A 63 14.31 14.28 -7.66
C GLU A 63 12.87 13.93 -7.26
N LEU A 64 11.92 14.14 -8.18
CA LEU A 64 10.52 13.78 -7.95
C LEU A 64 10.35 12.27 -7.77
N ASN A 65 11.07 11.44 -8.52
CA ASN A 65 11.06 9.99 -8.34
C ASN A 65 11.57 9.58 -6.97
N GLN A 66 12.65 10.20 -6.48
CA GLN A 66 13.13 9.91 -5.13
C GLN A 66 12.10 10.29 -4.06
N LYS A 67 11.42 11.43 -4.24
CA LYS A 67 10.33 11.85 -3.34
C LYS A 67 9.17 10.85 -3.39
N LEU A 68 8.73 10.46 -4.58
CA LEU A 68 7.66 9.49 -4.79
C LEU A 68 7.97 8.14 -4.13
N LEU A 69 9.19 7.62 -4.30
CA LEU A 69 9.61 6.35 -3.70
C LEU A 69 9.51 6.39 -2.17
N LYS A 70 9.97 7.47 -1.53
CA LYS A 70 9.88 7.64 -0.07
C LYS A 70 8.42 7.64 0.40
N LEU A 71 7.54 8.34 -0.32
CA LEU A 71 6.11 8.39 0.02
C LEU A 71 5.43 7.03 -0.14
N LEU A 72 5.76 6.27 -1.20
CA LEU A 72 5.25 4.91 -1.40
C LEU A 72 5.73 3.94 -0.32
N GLU A 73 7.00 4.05 0.11
CA GLU A 73 7.53 3.25 1.22
C GLU A 73 6.81 3.56 2.54
N GLN A 74 6.52 4.83 2.80
CA GLN A 74 5.74 5.25 3.96
C GLN A 74 4.32 4.67 3.91
N GLU A 75 3.62 4.82 2.79
CA GLU A 75 2.26 4.29 2.61
C GLU A 75 2.24 2.77 2.78
N LYS A 76 3.22 2.06 2.20
CA LYS A 76 3.40 0.61 2.37
C LYS A 76 3.58 0.23 3.84
N SER A 77 4.39 0.98 4.58
CA SER A 77 4.62 0.73 6.01
C SER A 77 3.34 0.89 6.83
N VAL A 78 2.55 1.94 6.56
CA VAL A 78 1.24 2.15 7.19
C VAL A 78 0.31 0.97 6.93
N ILE A 79 0.21 0.53 5.67
CA ILE A 79 -0.61 -0.61 5.29
C ILE A 79 -0.17 -1.89 6.03
N GLN A 80 1.13 -2.14 6.14
CA GLN A 80 1.67 -3.29 6.87
C GLN A 80 1.34 -3.26 8.36
N GLN A 81 1.47 -2.09 9.01
CA GLN A 81 1.12 -1.92 10.42
C GLN A 81 -0.35 -2.22 10.66
N ASP A 82 -1.24 -1.73 9.80
CA ASP A 82 -2.68 -1.99 9.91
C ASP A 82 -3.00 -3.48 9.78
N MET A 83 -2.34 -4.20 8.87
CA MET A 83 -2.52 -5.66 8.75
C MET A 83 -2.10 -6.39 10.03
N ILE A 84 -1.01 -5.95 10.69
CA ILE A 84 -0.55 -6.52 11.95
C ILE A 84 -1.57 -6.26 13.07
N LEU A 85 -2.09 -5.03 13.16
CA LEU A 85 -3.10 -4.66 14.16
C LEU A 85 -4.40 -5.46 13.99
N LEU A 86 -4.88 -5.61 12.74
CA LEU A 86 -6.06 -6.42 12.44
C LEU A 86 -5.88 -7.89 12.84
N LYS A 87 -4.69 -8.47 12.63
CA LYS A 87 -4.37 -9.84 13.05
C LYS A 87 -4.40 -9.97 14.58
N LYS A 88 -3.72 -9.06 15.30
CA LYS A 88 -3.71 -9.04 16.77
C LYS A 88 -5.11 -8.87 17.36
N GLN A 89 -5.95 -8.02 16.76
CA GLN A 89 -7.32 -7.84 17.21
C GLN A 89 -8.15 -9.11 17.05
N LYS A 90 -8.00 -9.85 15.93
CA LYS A 90 -8.65 -11.14 15.71
C LYS A 90 -8.20 -12.19 16.73
N GLU A 91 -6.90 -12.27 17.03
CA GLU A 91 -6.36 -13.18 18.04
C GLU A 91 -6.88 -12.87 19.44
N ASN A 92 -6.89 -11.59 19.83
CA ASN A 92 -7.41 -11.17 21.12
C ASN A 92 -8.91 -11.45 21.24
N ASN A 93 -9.70 -11.17 20.20
CA ASN A 93 -11.15 -11.44 20.23
C ASN A 93 -11.44 -12.95 20.39
N LYS A 94 -10.69 -13.82 19.70
CA LYS A 94 -10.78 -15.29 19.90
C LYS A 94 -10.49 -15.72 21.34
N LYS A 95 -9.49 -15.12 22.00
CA LYS A 95 -9.14 -15.41 23.41
C LYS A 95 -10.26 -15.03 24.39
N TYR A 96 -11.02 -13.98 24.11
CA TYR A 96 -12.16 -13.57 24.96
C TYR A 96 -13.43 -14.36 24.68
N THR A 97 -13.65 -14.83 23.44
CA THR A 97 -14.85 -15.62 23.09
C THR A 97 -14.77 -17.09 23.50
N ASN A 98 -13.58 -17.62 23.84
CA ASN A 98 -13.44 -19.02 24.24
C ASN A 98 -12.55 -19.23 25.49
N PRO A 99 -12.99 -18.80 26.69
CA PRO A 99 -12.21 -18.93 27.93
C PRO A 99 -11.93 -20.37 28.37
N TYR A 100 -12.59 -21.35 27.75
CA TYR A 100 -12.55 -22.76 28.14
C TYR A 100 -11.83 -23.66 27.13
N GLU A 101 -11.31 -23.12 26.01
CA GLU A 101 -10.61 -23.93 25.00
C GLU A 101 -9.30 -24.53 25.55
N SER A 102 -8.63 -23.82 26.47
CA SER A 102 -7.47 -24.32 27.21
C SER A 102 -7.82 -25.31 28.33
N LEU A 103 -9.10 -25.42 28.71
CA LEU A 103 -9.58 -26.38 29.71
C LEU A 103 -10.06 -27.70 29.07
N ILE A 104 -10.40 -27.70 27.78
CA ILE A 104 -10.80 -28.92 27.05
C ILE A 104 -9.59 -29.80 26.71
N THR A 105 -8.37 -29.26 26.71
CA THR A 105 -7.13 -30.00 26.41
C THR A 105 -6.40 -30.55 27.64
N VAL A 106 -6.84 -30.23 28.86
CA VAL A 106 -6.27 -30.80 30.09
C VAL A 106 -7.15 -31.96 30.54
N GLU A 107 -6.74 -33.16 30.17
CA GLU A 107 -7.19 -34.46 30.70
C GLU A 107 -8.72 -34.62 30.86
N GLY A 108 -9.36 -35.08 29.79
CA GLY A 108 -10.68 -35.73 29.86
C GLY A 108 -10.61 -37.03 30.67
N GLY A 109 -10.51 -36.90 32.00
CA GLY A 109 -10.68 -37.99 32.95
C GLY A 109 -12.14 -38.44 32.96
N PHE A 110 -12.37 -39.64 32.42
CA PHE A 110 -13.65 -40.33 32.45
C PHE A 110 -14.18 -40.43 33.88
N TYR A 111 -15.33 -39.81 34.16
CA TYR A 111 -16.11 -40.15 35.34
C TYR A 111 -16.85 -41.47 35.06
N ASP A 112 -16.25 -42.60 35.48
CA ASP A 112 -16.96 -43.88 35.61
C ASP A 112 -18.00 -43.75 36.73
N LYS A 113 -19.25 -43.44 36.36
CA LYS A 113 -20.37 -43.56 37.29
C LYS A 113 -20.85 -45.01 37.27
N ARG A 114 -20.35 -45.81 38.22
CA ARG A 114 -20.91 -47.10 38.59
C ARG A 114 -21.26 -47.16 40.08
N LYS A 115 -22.50 -46.77 40.39
CA LYS A 115 -23.54 -47.48 41.17
C LYS A 115 -24.58 -46.51 41.69
#